data_AF-A0A846H6R3-F1
#
_entry.id   AF-A0A846H6R3-F1
#
_cell.length_a   1.000
_cell.length_b   1.000
_cell.length_c   1.000
_cell.angle_alpha   90.00
_cell.angle_beta   90.00
_cell.angle_gamma   90.00
#
_symmetry.space_group_name_H-M   'P 1'
#
loop_
_entity.id
_entity.type
_entity.pdbx_description
1 polymer ?
#
loop_
_entity_poly.entity_id
_entity_poly.type
_entity_poly.pdbx_seq_one_letter_code
_entity_poly.pdbx_strand_id
1 'polypeptide(L)'
;MQRVLGMKSVVAIVVAIFLLSVGITTAQTQSIPLEQKTPVTPVSRLTPIKYQGTSDRKDGRRIAPTTGTDCLFYGKHRLIALMPANNLALTSSERTKLFFYIPKTPKTSVQALEFVLMDATGQNLYKQTFKVNNKPGIFSLSLPVNSKKPLLKIGEEYQWYFAAICNLSRRYSNIIITTGWLKQIVSNENLTTELNKASPRDRAAIYADEGIWSDSLTTLAELRQKRPDDWQLKNDWQSLLESVDLAKIAQEPLVGELKAE
;
A
#
# COMPACT_ATOMS: atom_id res chain seq x y z
N MET A 1 48.52 -36.99 111.33
CA MET A 1 47.14 -36.77 111.85
C MET A 1 46.27 -36.27 110.71
N GLN A 2 45.05 -36.80 110.61
CA GLN A 2 43.92 -36.48 109.69
C GLN A 2 44.14 -36.82 108.18
N ARG A 3 43.47 -37.80 107.53
CA ARG A 3 42.01 -37.98 107.16
C ARG A 3 41.49 -36.74 106.39
N VAL A 4 40.83 -36.75 105.22
CA VAL A 4 39.89 -37.63 104.48
C VAL A 4 39.81 -37.13 103.02
N LEU A 5 39.38 -37.96 102.05
CA LEU A 5 38.37 -37.73 100.98
C LEU A 5 38.68 -38.67 99.81
N GLY A 6 37.75 -39.43 99.21
CA GLY A 6 36.30 -39.38 99.28
C GLY A 6 35.72 -39.62 97.88
N MET A 7 35.37 -40.89 97.61
CA MET A 7 34.36 -41.41 96.68
C MET A 7 34.44 -41.18 95.16
N LYS A 8 34.34 -42.32 94.47
CA LYS A 8 34.24 -42.54 93.03
C LYS A 8 32.81 -42.26 92.54
N SER A 9 32.65 -41.68 91.35
CA SER A 9 31.42 -41.73 90.56
C SER A 9 31.75 -42.22 89.15
N VAL A 10 31.06 -43.29 88.75
CA VAL A 10 31.10 -43.93 87.44
C VAL A 10 29.97 -43.32 86.61
N VAL A 11 30.28 -42.82 85.42
CA VAL A 11 29.29 -42.44 84.41
C VAL A 11 29.63 -43.23 83.14
N ALA A 12 28.76 -44.18 82.79
CA ALA A 12 28.81 -44.91 81.54
C ALA A 12 28.02 -44.11 80.48
N ILE A 13 28.70 -43.71 79.41
CA ILE A 13 28.10 -43.01 78.27
C ILE A 13 27.77 -44.06 77.21
N VAL A 14 26.48 -44.22 76.90
CA VAL A 14 26.00 -44.99 75.74
C VAL A 14 25.67 -43.98 74.65
N VAL A 15 26.49 -43.93 73.58
CA VAL A 15 26.22 -43.12 72.39
C VAL A 15 25.52 -44.01 71.35
N ALA A 16 24.24 -43.74 71.10
CA ALA A 16 23.48 -44.32 70.00
C ALA A 16 23.75 -43.52 68.72
N ILE A 17 24.33 -44.14 67.70
CA ILE A 17 24.60 -43.53 66.39
C ILE A 17 23.36 -43.74 65.51
N PHE A 18 22.60 -42.67 65.27
CA PHE A 18 21.55 -42.63 64.26
C PHE A 18 22.19 -42.33 62.89
N LEU A 19 22.18 -43.31 61.98
CA LEU A 19 22.51 -43.11 60.57
C LEU A 19 21.32 -42.45 59.86
N LEU A 20 21.39 -41.14 59.64
CA LEU A 20 20.46 -40.42 58.76
C LEU A 20 20.89 -40.66 57.30
N SER A 21 20.15 -41.51 56.59
CA SER A 21 20.25 -41.61 55.14
C SER A 21 19.65 -40.35 54.49
N VAL A 22 20.51 -39.42 54.09
CA VAL A 22 20.10 -38.29 53.25
C VAL A 22 19.88 -38.82 51.83
N GLY A 23 18.62 -38.98 51.44
CA GLY A 23 18.25 -39.25 50.05
C GLY A 23 18.59 -38.05 49.18
N ILE A 24 19.53 -38.20 48.25
CA ILE A 24 19.83 -37.19 47.24
C ILE A 24 18.74 -37.27 46.18
N THR A 25 17.74 -36.39 46.27
CA THR A 25 16.73 -36.25 45.21
C THR A 25 17.38 -35.57 44.01
N THR A 26 17.74 -36.34 42.99
CA THR A 26 18.17 -35.79 41.70
C THR A 26 16.98 -35.10 41.03
N ALA A 27 16.98 -33.77 41.01
CA ALA A 27 16.04 -32.99 40.21
C ALA A 27 16.32 -33.28 38.72
N GLN A 28 15.43 -34.04 38.08
CA GLN A 28 15.46 -34.21 36.63
C GLN A 28 15.00 -32.90 35.98
N THR A 29 15.95 -32.16 35.42
CA THR A 29 15.67 -31.02 34.53
C THR A 29 15.03 -31.56 33.27
N GLN A 30 13.70 -31.51 33.17
CA GLN A 30 13.00 -31.75 31.91
C GLN A 30 13.33 -30.59 30.97
N SER A 31 14.08 -30.88 29.91
CA SER A 31 14.33 -29.94 28.83
C SER A 31 13.00 -29.63 28.13
N ILE A 32 12.57 -28.38 28.22
CA ILE A 32 11.48 -27.85 27.41
C ILE A 32 11.90 -28.05 25.94
N PRO A 33 11.10 -28.71 25.09
CA PRO A 33 11.40 -28.77 23.66
C PRO A 33 11.45 -27.35 23.13
N LEU A 34 12.59 -26.95 22.56
CA LEU A 34 12.67 -25.74 21.74
C LEU A 34 11.62 -25.88 20.64
N GLU A 35 10.53 -25.12 20.76
CA GLU A 35 9.57 -24.94 19.70
C GLU A 35 10.32 -24.33 18.52
N GLN A 36 10.73 -25.19 17.61
CA GLN A 36 11.55 -24.84 16.46
C GLN A 36 10.65 -24.06 15.52
N LYS A 37 10.61 -22.74 15.72
CA LYS A 37 9.89 -21.77 14.89
C LYS A 37 10.41 -21.93 13.47
N THR A 38 9.73 -22.77 12.70
CA THR A 38 10.03 -22.99 11.29
C THR A 38 9.96 -21.62 10.63
N PRO A 39 10.97 -21.17 9.87
CA PRO A 39 10.85 -19.96 9.09
C PRO A 39 9.69 -20.20 8.13
N VAL A 40 8.55 -19.57 8.38
CA VAL A 40 7.44 -19.56 7.44
C VAL A 40 7.91 -18.69 6.29
N THR A 41 8.59 -19.27 5.32
CA THR A 41 8.90 -18.60 4.07
C THR A 41 7.56 -18.19 3.46
N PRO A 42 7.29 -16.89 3.23
CA PRO A 42 6.05 -16.49 2.56
C PRO A 42 6.00 -17.23 1.22
N VAL A 43 4.98 -18.06 1.02
CA VAL A 43 4.76 -18.73 -0.26
C VAL A 43 4.47 -17.64 -1.28
N SER A 44 5.47 -17.28 -2.08
CA SER A 44 5.31 -16.23 -3.08
C SER A 44 4.27 -16.67 -4.10
N ARG A 45 3.27 -15.82 -4.37
CA ARG A 45 2.23 -16.15 -5.35
C ARG A 45 2.83 -16.34 -6.73
N LEU A 46 2.55 -17.48 -7.36
CA LEU A 46 3.00 -17.76 -8.73
C LEU A 46 2.13 -17.07 -9.80
N THR A 47 0.89 -16.70 -9.46
CA THR A 47 -0.04 -16.09 -10.40
C THR A 47 0.21 -14.58 -10.56
N PRO A 48 -0.04 -14.03 -11.77
CA PRO A 48 -0.01 -12.59 -11.99
C PRO A 48 -1.14 -11.89 -11.22
N ILE A 49 -0.88 -10.68 -10.75
CA ILE A 49 -1.85 -9.89 -9.97
C ILE A 49 -3.02 -9.45 -10.86
N LYS A 50 -4.26 -9.61 -10.37
CA LYS A 50 -5.49 -9.12 -11.01
C LYS A 50 -6.36 -8.42 -9.98
N TYR A 51 -7.08 -7.39 -10.38
CA TYR A 51 -8.01 -6.67 -9.51
C TYR A 51 -9.33 -7.44 -9.36
N GLN A 52 -9.81 -7.60 -8.12
CA GLN A 52 -11.05 -8.33 -7.80
C GLN A 52 -12.14 -7.43 -7.18
N GLY A 53 -12.08 -6.11 -7.41
CA GLY A 53 -13.03 -5.17 -6.81
C GLY A 53 -14.46 -5.27 -7.34
N THR A 54 -15.37 -4.58 -6.66
CA THR A 54 -16.83 -4.69 -6.88
C THR A 54 -17.30 -4.05 -8.18
N SER A 55 -18.50 -4.43 -8.62
CA SER A 55 -19.19 -3.82 -9.75
C SER A 55 -19.84 -2.47 -9.44
N ASP A 56 -19.64 -1.91 -8.24
CA ASP A 56 -20.28 -0.66 -7.81
C ASP A 56 -19.79 0.51 -8.66
N ARG A 57 -20.54 0.79 -9.72
CA ARG A 57 -20.17 1.77 -10.72
C ARG A 57 -20.51 3.17 -10.25
N LYS A 58 -19.51 4.03 -10.23
CA LYS A 58 -19.67 5.48 -10.10
C LYS A 58 -19.69 6.14 -11.47
N ASP A 59 -20.32 7.31 -11.51
CA ASP A 59 -20.23 8.18 -12.68
C ASP A 59 -18.78 8.66 -12.87
N GLY A 60 -18.51 9.20 -14.06
CA GLY A 60 -17.19 9.70 -14.41
C GLY A 60 -16.59 9.03 -15.64
N ARG A 61 -15.44 9.56 -16.04
CA ARG A 61 -14.76 9.21 -17.29
C ARG A 61 -13.27 9.10 -17.04
N ARG A 62 -12.78 7.89 -16.80
CA ARG A 62 -11.34 7.62 -16.70
C ARG A 62 -10.58 7.80 -18.03
N ILE A 63 -11.25 7.68 -19.19
CA ILE A 63 -10.66 7.93 -20.51
C ILE A 63 -11.28 9.22 -21.05
N ALA A 64 -10.45 10.22 -21.34
CA ALA A 64 -10.93 11.49 -21.84
C ALA A 64 -11.60 11.36 -23.23
N PRO A 65 -12.63 12.16 -23.54
CA PRO A 65 -13.30 12.12 -24.84
C PRO A 65 -12.37 12.64 -25.95
N THR A 66 -12.58 12.15 -27.17
CA THR A 66 -11.98 12.72 -28.39
C THR A 66 -12.91 13.80 -28.93
N THR A 67 -12.59 15.08 -28.75
CA THR A 67 -13.33 16.20 -29.36
C THR A 67 -12.42 17.00 -30.31
N GLY A 68 -13.01 17.62 -31.34
CA GLY A 68 -12.32 18.17 -32.53
C GLY A 68 -11.37 19.37 -32.34
N THR A 69 -10.93 19.65 -31.11
CA THR A 69 -9.96 20.72 -30.77
C THR A 69 -8.87 20.24 -29.79
N ASP A 70 -8.77 18.92 -29.60
CA ASP A 70 -7.91 18.29 -28.59
C ASP A 70 -6.42 18.60 -28.82
N CYS A 71 -5.79 19.34 -27.91
CA CYS A 71 -4.35 19.59 -27.91
C CYS A 71 -3.49 18.35 -27.64
N LEU A 72 -4.09 17.27 -27.19
CA LEU A 72 -3.53 15.93 -27.13
C LEU A 72 -3.77 15.17 -28.46
N PHE A 73 -3.80 15.89 -29.59
CA PHE A 73 -3.95 15.39 -30.96
C PHE A 73 -3.38 13.97 -31.15
N TYR A 74 -4.12 13.14 -31.90
CA TYR A 74 -3.95 11.72 -32.24
C TYR A 74 -4.86 10.75 -31.45
N GLY A 75 -5.94 10.33 -32.10
CA GLY A 75 -6.98 9.41 -31.61
C GLY A 75 -6.55 7.98 -31.21
N LYS A 76 -5.26 7.74 -30.97
CA LYS A 76 -4.73 6.51 -30.36
C LYS A 76 -4.21 6.70 -28.94
N HIS A 77 -3.88 7.93 -28.53
CA HIS A 77 -3.29 8.22 -27.22
C HIS A 77 -4.09 9.33 -26.53
N ARG A 78 -4.86 8.96 -25.50
CA ARG A 78 -5.73 9.87 -24.76
C ARG A 78 -5.17 10.11 -23.37
N LEU A 79 -5.57 11.20 -22.73
CA LEU A 79 -5.42 11.32 -21.28
C LEU A 79 -6.26 10.21 -20.62
N ILE A 80 -5.61 9.34 -19.84
CA ILE A 80 -6.25 8.19 -19.21
C ILE A 80 -5.87 8.15 -17.73
N ALA A 81 -6.85 8.12 -16.85
CA ALA A 81 -6.67 7.79 -15.45
C ALA A 81 -6.57 6.28 -15.28
N LEU A 82 -5.56 5.81 -14.54
CA LEU A 82 -5.41 4.41 -14.18
C LEU A 82 -6.35 4.09 -13.02
N MET A 83 -7.59 3.79 -13.37
CA MET A 83 -8.70 3.54 -12.45
C MET A 83 -9.43 2.24 -12.85
N PRO A 84 -10.08 1.54 -11.92
CA PRO A 84 -10.95 0.41 -12.26
C PRO A 84 -12.12 0.84 -13.14
N ALA A 85 -12.76 -0.12 -13.82
CA ALA A 85 -13.83 0.16 -14.79
C ALA A 85 -15.09 0.75 -14.15
N ASN A 86 -15.24 0.56 -12.84
CA ASN A 86 -16.31 1.14 -12.03
C ASN A 86 -16.05 2.62 -11.63
N ASN A 87 -14.91 3.21 -12.04
CA ASN A 87 -14.46 4.58 -11.70
C ASN A 87 -14.24 4.87 -10.20
N LEU A 88 -14.25 3.88 -9.32
CA LEU A 88 -14.03 4.04 -7.89
C LEU A 88 -12.69 3.41 -7.49
N ALA A 89 -11.80 4.19 -6.91
CA ALA A 89 -10.60 3.69 -6.28
C ALA A 89 -10.77 3.67 -4.76
N LEU A 90 -10.54 2.51 -4.15
CA LEU A 90 -10.45 2.38 -2.70
C LEU A 90 -9.00 2.54 -2.28
N THR A 91 -8.79 3.20 -1.13
CA THR A 91 -7.48 3.35 -0.49
C THR A 91 -7.55 3.06 1.00
N SER A 92 -6.55 2.38 1.55
CA SER A 92 -6.38 2.23 3.00
C SER A 92 -5.46 3.29 3.60
N SER A 93 -4.83 4.11 2.76
CA SER A 93 -3.73 4.99 3.12
C SER A 93 -4.10 6.48 3.00
N GLU A 94 -3.71 7.29 3.99
CA GLU A 94 -3.74 8.75 3.86
C GLU A 94 -2.76 9.25 2.79
N ARG A 95 -1.67 8.49 2.55
CA ARG A 95 -0.68 8.73 1.49
C ARG A 95 -1.16 8.09 0.19
N THR A 96 -2.22 8.64 -0.36
CA THR A 96 -2.79 8.14 -1.61
C THR A 96 -2.10 8.76 -2.82
N LYS A 97 -1.75 7.92 -3.79
CA LYS A 97 -1.32 8.34 -5.13
C LYS A 97 -2.40 8.02 -6.15
N LEU A 98 -2.55 8.91 -7.13
CA LEU A 98 -3.34 8.69 -8.33
C LEU A 98 -2.40 8.63 -9.54
N PHE A 99 -2.77 7.85 -10.55
CA PHE A 99 -1.92 7.60 -11.71
C PHE A 99 -2.64 7.95 -13.00
N PHE A 100 -1.92 8.59 -13.91
CA PHE A 100 -2.44 9.07 -15.19
C PHE A 100 -1.45 8.78 -16.30
N TYR A 101 -1.93 8.14 -17.37
CA TYR A 101 -1.21 8.14 -18.64
C TYR A 101 -1.43 9.48 -19.34
N ILE A 102 -0.33 10.17 -19.59
CA ILE A 102 -0.27 11.42 -20.32
C ILE A 102 0.35 11.12 -21.69
N PRO A 103 -0.39 11.34 -22.80
CA PRO A 103 0.13 11.10 -24.14
C PRO A 103 1.20 12.14 -24.49
N LYS A 104 1.87 11.96 -25.63
CA LYS A 104 2.90 12.92 -26.07
C LYS A 104 2.24 14.27 -26.35
N THR A 105 2.66 15.30 -25.63
CA THR A 105 2.17 16.66 -25.81
C THR A 105 3.28 17.55 -26.39
N PRO A 106 3.06 18.19 -27.55
CA PRO A 106 3.86 19.36 -27.92
C PRO A 106 3.70 20.44 -26.83
N LYS A 107 4.79 21.08 -26.38
CA LYS A 107 4.73 22.19 -25.39
C LYS A 107 3.77 23.30 -25.78
N THR A 108 3.52 23.47 -27.07
CA THR A 108 2.66 24.51 -27.63
C THR A 108 1.18 24.16 -27.57
N SER A 109 0.81 22.91 -27.25
CA SER A 109 -0.57 22.45 -27.29
C SER A 109 -1.21 22.35 -25.90
N VAL A 110 -0.49 21.88 -24.87
CA VAL A 110 -0.95 21.87 -23.47
C VAL A 110 -0.20 22.94 -22.68
N GLN A 111 -0.94 23.86 -22.06
CA GLN A 111 -0.38 24.96 -21.27
C GLN A 111 -0.27 24.63 -19.79
N ALA A 112 -1.16 23.78 -19.25
CA ALA A 112 -1.12 23.35 -17.86
C ALA A 112 -1.79 21.99 -17.66
N LEU A 113 -1.36 21.28 -16.61
CA LEU A 113 -2.07 20.14 -16.04
C LEU A 113 -2.66 20.57 -14.70
N GLU A 114 -3.90 20.21 -14.42
CA GLU A 114 -4.56 20.56 -13.16
C GLU A 114 -5.27 19.35 -12.55
N PHE A 115 -5.09 19.17 -11.24
CA PHE A 115 -5.86 18.24 -10.44
C PHE A 115 -6.72 18.98 -9.44
N VAL A 116 -7.94 18.51 -9.24
CA VAL A 116 -8.84 18.98 -8.18
C VAL A 116 -9.52 17.79 -7.53
N LEU A 117 -9.60 17.84 -6.20
CA LEU A 117 -10.33 16.92 -5.35
C LEU A 117 -11.47 17.68 -4.68
N MET A 118 -12.67 17.10 -4.72
CA MET A 118 -13.89 17.65 -4.14
C MET A 118 -14.50 16.63 -3.18
N ASP A 119 -15.15 17.13 -2.12
CA ASP A 119 -16.01 16.29 -1.29
C ASP A 119 -17.37 16.03 -1.94
N ALA A 120 -18.21 15.24 -1.26
CA ALA A 120 -19.55 14.91 -1.71
C ALA A 120 -20.50 16.12 -1.86
N THR A 121 -20.17 17.28 -1.28
CA THR A 121 -20.95 18.53 -1.45
C THR A 121 -20.51 19.34 -2.68
N GLY A 122 -19.44 18.91 -3.35
CA GLY A 122 -18.81 19.64 -4.45
C GLY A 122 -17.84 20.73 -3.99
N GLN A 123 -17.50 20.79 -2.69
CA GLN A 123 -16.51 21.74 -2.20
C GLN A 123 -15.10 21.27 -2.58
N ASN A 124 -14.31 22.16 -3.18
CA ASN A 124 -12.91 21.90 -3.48
C ASN A 124 -12.12 21.73 -2.18
N LEU A 125 -11.57 20.54 -1.96
CA LEU A 125 -10.68 20.23 -0.83
C LEU A 125 -9.21 20.43 -1.17
N TYR A 126 -8.84 20.15 -2.43
CA TYR A 126 -7.48 20.28 -2.90
C TYR A 126 -7.46 20.64 -4.38
N LYS A 127 -6.52 21.51 -4.77
CA LYS A 127 -6.28 21.92 -6.14
C LYS A 127 -4.79 22.13 -6.35
N GLN A 128 -4.26 21.63 -7.46
CA GLN A 128 -2.84 21.76 -7.81
C GLN A 128 -2.66 21.85 -9.32
N THR A 129 -1.80 22.76 -9.75
CA THR A 129 -1.28 22.79 -11.13
C THR A 129 0.09 22.13 -11.19
N PHE A 130 0.36 21.49 -12.33
CA PHE A 130 1.62 20.79 -12.57
C PHE A 130 2.25 21.23 -13.88
N LYS A 131 3.58 21.18 -13.91
CA LYS A 131 4.38 21.45 -15.10
C LYS A 131 4.06 20.43 -16.19
N VAL A 132 3.85 20.92 -17.41
CA VAL A 132 3.64 20.07 -18.58
C VAL A 132 4.95 19.35 -18.91
N ASN A 133 4.90 18.02 -18.98
CA ASN A 133 6.02 17.19 -19.39
C ASN A 133 5.86 16.78 -20.86
N ASN A 134 6.94 16.86 -21.62
CA ASN A 134 6.97 16.48 -23.04
C ASN A 134 7.15 14.97 -23.26
N LYS A 135 7.47 14.22 -22.20
CA LYS A 135 7.64 12.77 -22.27
C LYS A 135 6.28 12.10 -22.09
N PRO A 136 5.80 11.30 -23.07
CA PRO A 136 4.63 10.46 -22.86
C PRO A 136 4.93 9.41 -21.79
N GLY A 137 3.89 8.99 -21.07
CA GLY A 137 3.98 7.88 -20.12
C GLY A 137 3.03 8.02 -18.95
N ILE A 138 3.24 7.16 -17.97
CA ILE A 138 2.42 7.07 -16.77
C ILE A 138 3.09 7.88 -15.66
N PHE A 139 2.34 8.84 -15.17
CA PHE A 139 2.74 9.73 -14.08
C PHE A 139 1.90 9.47 -12.84
N SER A 140 2.49 9.67 -11.68
CA SER A 140 1.77 9.70 -10.40
C SER A 140 1.58 11.13 -9.91
N LEU A 141 0.55 11.35 -9.10
CA LEU A 141 0.45 12.50 -8.21
C LEU A 141 0.12 12.02 -6.80
N SER A 142 0.80 12.57 -5.79
CA SER A 142 0.50 12.28 -4.38
C SER A 142 -0.43 13.33 -3.81
N LEU A 143 -1.43 12.91 -3.06
CA LEU A 143 -2.22 13.83 -2.23
C LEU A 143 -1.39 14.30 -1.04
N PRO A 144 -1.52 15.57 -0.61
CA PRO A 144 -0.80 16.07 0.54
C PRO A 144 -1.27 15.38 1.81
N VAL A 145 -0.31 15.06 2.69
CA VAL A 145 -0.60 14.51 4.02
C VAL A 145 -0.50 15.63 5.04
N ASN A 146 -1.52 15.75 5.89
CA ASN A 146 -1.49 16.65 7.03
C ASN A 146 -2.02 15.91 8.27
N SER A 147 -1.12 15.68 9.23
CA SER A 147 -1.43 14.95 10.46
C SER A 147 -2.43 15.66 11.37
N LYS A 148 -2.63 16.98 11.22
CA LYS A 148 -3.60 17.75 12.01
C LYS A 148 -4.98 17.80 11.35
N LYS A 149 -5.04 17.71 10.03
CA LYS A 149 -6.29 17.75 9.25
C LYS A 149 -6.13 16.87 8.01
N PRO A 150 -6.41 15.56 8.12
CA PRO A 150 -6.39 14.65 6.98
C PRO A 150 -7.27 15.18 5.85
N LEU A 151 -6.78 15.09 4.62
CA LEU A 151 -7.52 15.50 3.44
C LEU A 151 -8.70 14.55 3.18
N LEU A 152 -8.46 13.26 3.39
CA LEU A 152 -9.43 12.18 3.26
C LEU A 152 -9.88 11.74 4.66
N LYS A 153 -11.16 11.47 4.79
CA LYS A 153 -11.76 10.86 5.98
C LYS A 153 -12.19 9.45 5.61
N ILE A 154 -12.02 8.55 6.56
CA ILE A 154 -12.47 7.16 6.45
C ILE A 154 -13.98 7.12 6.18
N GLY A 155 -14.39 6.31 5.21
CA GLY A 155 -15.78 6.08 4.84
C GLY A 155 -16.35 7.10 3.84
N GLU A 156 -15.69 8.24 3.68
CA GLU A 156 -16.14 9.32 2.81
C GLU A 156 -15.68 9.13 1.36
N GLU A 157 -16.52 9.57 0.43
CA GLU A 157 -16.25 9.55 -1.00
C GLU A 157 -15.89 10.94 -1.52
N TYR A 158 -14.95 10.96 -2.45
CA TYR A 158 -14.41 12.17 -3.03
C TYR A 158 -14.40 12.06 -4.55
N GLN A 159 -14.90 13.08 -5.23
CA GLN A 159 -14.79 13.16 -6.68
C GLN A 159 -13.54 13.95 -7.03
N TRP A 160 -12.81 13.50 -8.04
CA TRP A 160 -11.68 14.25 -8.57
C TRP A 160 -11.79 14.42 -10.07
N TYR A 161 -11.11 15.46 -10.57
CA TYR A 161 -10.83 15.61 -11.98
C TYR A 161 -9.36 15.92 -12.22
N PHE A 162 -8.83 15.35 -13.30
CA PHE A 162 -7.52 15.66 -13.82
C PHE A 162 -7.66 16.16 -15.25
N ALA A 163 -7.13 17.35 -15.49
CA ALA A 163 -7.35 18.08 -16.71
C ALA A 163 -6.05 18.50 -17.40
N ALA A 164 -6.00 18.31 -18.72
CA ALA A 164 -5.07 19.00 -19.59
C ALA A 164 -5.74 20.27 -20.13
N ILE A 165 -5.14 21.43 -19.87
CA ILE A 165 -5.65 22.73 -20.29
C ILE A 165 -4.86 23.15 -21.52
N CYS A 166 -5.54 23.18 -22.67
CA CYS A 166 -4.91 23.51 -23.94
C CYS A 166 -4.69 25.02 -24.10
N ASN A 167 -5.62 25.82 -23.57
CA ASN A 167 -5.57 27.27 -23.65
C ASN A 167 -6.11 27.89 -22.36
N LEU A 168 -5.23 28.51 -21.57
CA LEU A 168 -5.59 29.14 -20.30
C LEU A 168 -6.58 30.30 -20.50
N SER A 169 -6.49 31.05 -21.59
CA SER A 169 -7.42 32.14 -21.93
C SER A 169 -8.80 31.66 -22.39
N ARG A 170 -8.93 30.40 -22.83
CA ARG A 170 -10.18 29.79 -23.30
C ARG A 170 -10.47 28.46 -22.61
N ARG A 171 -10.25 28.44 -21.30
CA ARG A 171 -10.22 27.22 -20.49
C ARG A 171 -11.46 26.34 -20.68
N TYR A 172 -12.66 26.89 -20.54
CA TYR A 172 -13.90 26.10 -20.58
C TYR A 172 -14.17 25.40 -21.93
N SER A 173 -13.66 25.95 -23.03
CA SER A 173 -13.84 25.38 -24.37
C SER A 173 -12.63 24.60 -24.87
N ASN A 174 -11.53 24.56 -24.10
CA ASN A 174 -10.24 23.97 -24.51
C ASN A 174 -9.59 23.22 -23.34
N ILE A 175 -10.36 22.30 -22.75
CA ILE A 175 -9.96 21.47 -21.63
C ILE A 175 -10.32 20.01 -21.91
N ILE A 176 -9.41 19.11 -21.55
CA ILE A 176 -9.60 17.66 -21.68
C ILE A 176 -9.54 17.08 -20.29
N ILE A 177 -10.61 16.41 -19.88
CA ILE A 177 -10.82 16.04 -18.49
C ILE A 177 -10.99 14.53 -18.38
N THR A 178 -10.31 13.95 -17.40
CA THR A 178 -10.63 12.65 -16.82
C THR A 178 -11.18 12.85 -15.41
N THR A 179 -12.11 12.00 -15.01
CA THR A 179 -12.75 12.06 -13.69
C THR A 179 -12.86 10.68 -13.07
N GLY A 180 -12.96 10.65 -11.75
CA GLY A 180 -13.22 9.44 -11.00
C GLY A 180 -13.47 9.72 -9.52
N TRP A 181 -13.61 8.65 -8.76
CA TRP A 181 -13.94 8.69 -7.35
C TRP A 181 -12.86 8.02 -6.51
N LEU A 182 -12.65 8.55 -5.32
CA LEU A 182 -11.74 8.02 -4.32
C LEU A 182 -12.48 7.84 -3.00
N LYS A 183 -12.28 6.70 -2.34
CA LYS A 183 -12.82 6.45 -1.00
C LYS A 183 -11.76 5.86 -0.10
N GLN A 184 -11.56 6.49 1.06
CA GLN A 184 -10.69 5.93 2.08
C GLN A 184 -11.48 4.92 2.92
N ILE A 185 -10.94 3.72 3.10
CA ILE A 185 -11.56 2.65 3.86
C ILE A 185 -10.77 2.33 5.13
N VAL A 186 -11.44 1.70 6.10
CA VAL A 186 -10.77 1.15 7.29
C VAL A 186 -9.99 -0.10 6.90
N SER A 187 -8.72 -0.18 7.26
CA SER A 187 -7.99 -1.44 7.25
C SER A 187 -8.45 -2.29 8.43
N ASN A 188 -9.02 -3.47 8.17
CA ASN A 188 -9.41 -4.41 9.23
C ASN A 188 -8.17 -5.14 9.80
N GLU A 189 -8.32 -5.78 10.96
CA GLU A 189 -7.21 -6.46 11.65
C GLU A 189 -6.62 -7.62 10.85
N ASN A 190 -7.47 -8.34 10.11
CA ASN A 190 -7.03 -9.46 9.28
C ASN A 190 -6.13 -8.98 8.14
N LEU A 191 -6.61 -8.00 7.36
CA LEU A 191 -5.86 -7.35 6.28
C LEU A 191 -4.52 -6.81 6.80
N THR A 192 -4.53 -6.13 7.94
CA THR A 192 -3.30 -5.60 8.57
C THR A 192 -2.32 -6.72 8.92
N THR A 193 -2.82 -7.82 9.47
CA THR A 193 -2.00 -8.99 9.83
C THR A 193 -1.39 -9.67 8.62
N GLU A 194 -2.15 -9.84 7.54
CA GLU A 194 -1.65 -10.41 6.29
C GLU A 194 -0.60 -9.52 5.66
N LEU A 195 -0.86 -8.21 5.55
CA LEU A 195 0.07 -7.24 4.97
C LEU A 195 1.40 -7.16 5.73
N ASN A 196 1.39 -7.31 7.06
CA ASN A 196 2.59 -7.29 7.89
C ASN A 196 3.51 -8.51 7.68
N LYS A 197 2.96 -9.64 7.24
CA LYS A 197 3.70 -10.88 6.96
C LYS A 197 4.08 -11.02 5.49
N ALA A 198 3.42 -10.27 4.62
CA ALA A 198 3.56 -10.39 3.17
C ALA A 198 4.83 -9.71 2.63
N SER A 199 5.40 -10.29 1.58
CA SER A 199 6.42 -9.60 0.78
C SER A 199 5.81 -8.35 0.12
N PRO A 200 6.60 -7.35 -0.29
CA PRO A 200 6.06 -6.17 -0.97
C PRO A 200 5.21 -6.50 -2.21
N ARG A 201 5.57 -7.53 -2.98
CA ARG A 201 4.78 -7.99 -4.12
C ARG A 201 3.47 -8.62 -3.65
N ASP A 202 3.51 -9.47 -2.65
CA ASP A 202 2.32 -10.13 -2.12
C ASP A 202 1.36 -9.12 -1.48
N ARG A 203 1.86 -8.02 -0.90
CA ARG A 203 1.03 -6.89 -0.44
C ARG A 203 0.23 -6.27 -1.58
N ALA A 204 0.86 -6.02 -2.73
CA ALA A 204 0.14 -5.53 -3.92
C ALA A 204 -0.96 -6.51 -4.36
N ALA A 205 -0.71 -7.81 -4.27
CA ALA A 205 -1.69 -8.84 -4.57
C ALA A 205 -2.84 -8.87 -3.55
N ILE A 206 -2.55 -8.81 -2.25
CA ILE A 206 -3.58 -8.74 -1.18
C ILE A 206 -4.49 -7.54 -1.42
N TYR A 207 -3.92 -6.36 -1.64
CA TYR A 207 -4.71 -5.16 -1.93
C TYR A 207 -5.59 -5.34 -3.18
N ALA A 208 -5.10 -6.00 -4.23
CA ALA A 208 -5.88 -6.23 -5.46
C ALA A 208 -7.06 -7.19 -5.24
N ASP A 209 -6.83 -8.25 -4.46
CA ASP A 209 -7.85 -9.24 -4.10
C ASP A 209 -8.94 -8.63 -3.20
N GLU A 210 -8.56 -7.74 -2.30
CA GLU A 210 -9.47 -7.01 -1.41
C GLU A 210 -10.14 -5.80 -2.09
N GLY A 211 -9.89 -5.57 -3.39
CA GLY A 211 -10.49 -4.46 -4.14
C GLY A 211 -9.89 -3.06 -3.82
N ILE A 212 -8.75 -3.01 -3.12
CA ILE A 212 -8.05 -1.78 -2.70
C ILE A 212 -7.10 -1.32 -3.82
N TRP A 213 -7.70 -0.72 -4.85
CA TRP A 213 -7.01 -0.35 -6.10
C TRP A 213 -5.80 0.57 -5.89
N SER A 214 -5.95 1.66 -5.14
CA SER A 214 -4.90 2.69 -5.02
C SER A 214 -3.64 2.13 -4.38
N ASP A 215 -3.77 1.35 -3.31
CA ASP A 215 -2.65 0.75 -2.58
C ASP A 215 -1.96 -0.33 -3.41
N SER A 216 -2.73 -1.18 -4.12
CA SER A 216 -2.19 -2.19 -5.02
C SER A 216 -1.37 -1.56 -6.15
N LEU A 217 -1.97 -0.62 -6.88
CA LEU A 217 -1.33 0.05 -8.02
C LEU A 217 -0.08 0.83 -7.58
N THR A 218 -0.16 1.54 -6.44
CA THR A 218 0.97 2.29 -5.88
C THR A 218 2.12 1.35 -5.52
N THR A 219 1.83 0.28 -4.78
CA THR A 219 2.85 -0.69 -4.35
C THR A 219 3.56 -1.29 -5.57
N LEU A 220 2.79 -1.69 -6.59
CA LEU A 220 3.34 -2.31 -7.79
C LEU A 220 4.15 -1.33 -8.66
N ALA A 221 3.68 -0.09 -8.80
CA ALA A 221 4.41 0.97 -9.49
C ALA A 221 5.77 1.24 -8.83
N GLU A 222 5.81 1.34 -7.50
CA GLU A 222 7.04 1.57 -6.74
C GLU A 222 8.03 0.41 -6.86
N LEU A 223 7.53 -0.83 -6.84
CA LEU A 223 8.38 -2.00 -7.06
C LEU A 223 8.98 -2.00 -8.47
N ARG A 224 8.18 -1.68 -9.49
CA ARG A 224 8.66 -1.58 -10.87
C ARG A 224 9.68 -0.46 -11.07
N GLN A 225 9.51 0.68 -10.41
CA GLN A 225 10.50 1.76 -10.46
C GLN A 225 11.83 1.35 -9.82
N LYS A 226 11.80 0.59 -8.72
CA LYS A 226 13.01 0.08 -8.04
C LYS A 226 13.68 -1.07 -8.78
N ARG A 227 12.90 -1.89 -9.50
CA ARG A 227 13.36 -3.08 -10.23
C ARG A 227 12.80 -3.08 -11.66
N PRO A 228 13.28 -2.19 -12.53
CA PRO A 228 12.69 -1.98 -13.86
C PRO A 228 12.84 -3.18 -14.80
N ASP A 229 13.80 -4.07 -14.56
CA ASP A 229 14.05 -5.26 -15.39
C ASP A 229 13.44 -6.56 -14.86
N ASP A 230 12.77 -6.50 -13.70
CA ASP A 230 12.10 -7.65 -13.09
C ASP A 230 10.88 -8.08 -13.94
N TRP A 231 11.00 -9.22 -14.60
CA TRP A 231 9.97 -9.75 -15.50
C TRP A 231 8.66 -10.07 -14.77
N GLN A 232 8.73 -10.49 -13.49
CA GLN A 232 7.56 -10.84 -12.71
C GLN A 232 6.74 -9.57 -12.43
N LEU A 233 7.39 -8.48 -12.03
CA LEU A 233 6.73 -7.20 -11.82
C LEU A 233 6.17 -6.60 -13.12
N LYS A 234 6.86 -6.81 -14.26
CA LYS A 234 6.34 -6.41 -15.57
C LYS A 234 5.02 -7.11 -15.87
N ASN A 235 4.99 -8.42 -15.65
CA ASN A 235 3.82 -9.26 -15.89
C ASN A 235 2.67 -8.96 -14.93
N ASP A 236 2.95 -8.74 -13.64
CA ASP A 236 1.94 -8.35 -12.65
C ASP A 236 1.26 -7.04 -13.03
N TRP A 237 2.03 -6.06 -13.46
CA TRP A 237 1.51 -4.75 -13.85
C TRP A 237 0.65 -4.83 -15.09
N GLN A 238 1.10 -5.62 -16.08
CA GLN A 238 0.31 -5.87 -17.26
C GLN A 238 -1.01 -6.54 -16.91
N SER A 239 -0.98 -7.62 -16.12
CA SER A 239 -2.17 -8.35 -15.68
C SER A 239 -3.11 -7.48 -14.85
N LEU A 240 -2.60 -6.64 -13.94
CA LEU A 240 -3.41 -5.73 -13.13
C LEU A 240 -4.13 -4.71 -14.01
N LEU A 241 -3.44 -4.07 -14.97
CA LEU A 241 -4.05 -3.10 -15.87
C LEU A 241 -5.01 -3.76 -16.87
N GLU A 242 -4.69 -4.96 -17.38
CA GLU A 242 -5.58 -5.74 -18.23
C GLU A 242 -6.89 -6.10 -17.51
N SER A 243 -6.82 -6.46 -16.23
CA SER A 243 -8.01 -6.79 -15.43
C SER A 243 -9.02 -5.64 -15.28
N VAL A 244 -8.61 -4.41 -15.62
CA VAL A 244 -9.48 -3.22 -15.62
C VAL A 244 -9.57 -2.56 -17.00
N ASP A 245 -9.32 -3.29 -18.09
CA ASP A 245 -9.39 -2.83 -19.49
C ASP A 245 -8.37 -1.74 -19.88
N LEU A 246 -7.24 -1.66 -19.19
CA LEU A 246 -6.16 -0.69 -19.44
C LEU A 246 -4.95 -1.31 -20.15
N ALA A 247 -5.13 -2.48 -20.78
CA ALA A 247 -4.09 -3.21 -21.52
C ALA A 247 -3.27 -2.33 -22.50
N LYS A 248 -3.95 -1.39 -23.18
CA LYS A 248 -3.34 -0.55 -24.23
C LYS A 248 -2.23 0.39 -23.72
N ILE A 249 -2.23 0.71 -22.42
CA ILE A 249 -1.22 1.58 -21.81
C ILE A 249 -0.29 0.81 -20.87
N ALA A 250 -0.42 -0.52 -20.76
CA ALA A 250 0.33 -1.31 -19.80
C ALA A 250 1.85 -1.35 -20.06
N GLN A 251 2.26 -1.12 -21.31
CA GLN A 251 3.67 -1.05 -21.71
C GLN A 251 4.24 0.37 -21.72
N GLU A 252 3.43 1.38 -21.43
CA GLU A 252 3.89 2.77 -21.37
C GLU A 252 4.85 2.97 -20.17
N PRO A 253 5.85 3.84 -20.29
CA PRO A 253 6.87 3.98 -19.26
C PRO A 253 6.30 4.60 -17.98
N LEU A 254 6.71 4.10 -16.82
CA LEU A 254 6.51 4.76 -15.53
C LEU A 254 7.52 5.90 -15.40
N VAL A 255 7.07 7.14 -15.61
CA VAL A 255 7.97 8.30 -15.69
C VAL A 255 8.29 8.87 -14.31
N GLY A 256 7.35 8.75 -13.36
CA GLY A 256 7.49 9.24 -11.99
C GLY A 256 6.40 10.23 -11.60
N GLU A 257 6.69 11.05 -10.59
CA GLU A 257 5.73 12.00 -10.04
C GLU A 257 5.65 13.30 -10.83
N LEU A 258 4.43 13.84 -11.00
CA LEU A 258 4.22 15.15 -11.58
C LEU A 258 4.86 16.23 -10.70
N LYS A 259 5.51 17.18 -11.35
CA LYS A 259 6.14 18.32 -10.67
C LYS A 259 5.12 19.44 -10.54
N ALA A 260 4.83 19.85 -9.30
CA ALA A 260 4.06 21.05 -9.04
C ALA A 260 4.69 22.26 -9.75
N GLU A 261 3.83 23.19 -10.19
CA GLU A 261 4.25 24.44 -10.83
C GLU A 261 5.07 25.33 -9.88
#